data_AF-A0A7S1Q0T5-F1
#
_entry.id   AF-A0A7S1Q0T5-F1
#
_cell.length_a   1.000
_cell.length_b   1.000
_cell.length_c   1.000
_cell.angle_alpha   90.00
_cell.angle_beta   90.00
_cell.angle_gamma   90.00
#
_symmetry.space_group_name_H-M   'P 1'
#
loop_
_entity.id
_entity.type
_entity.pdbx_description
1 polymer ?
#
loop_
_entity_poly.entity_id
_entity_poly.type
_entity_poly.pdbx_seq_one_letter_code
_entity_poly.pdbx_strand_id
1 'polypeptide(L)'
;QMSPPMAEVLSRHGYRSVLGDIYSDDWAIPDAAFHANVLANVTSDGSVIILHAPIKPAYFQTLDILRTAIPALRARGFRFATLTELFASSSEQEPACSKCVTCGVGLLVAGLPLLVLAVVFALYKACRCFQRLLAIGRRRLSSIHPEWRCPRKAAWNAKSDKEAATAAESA
;
A
#
# COMPACT_ATOMS: atom_id res chain seq x y z
N GLN A 1 31.34 -2.49 -15.64
CA GLN A 1 30.48 -3.30 -16.53
C GLN A 1 31.35 -3.96 -17.60
N MET A 2 30.98 -5.14 -18.07
CA MET A 2 31.73 -5.88 -19.11
C MET A 2 31.50 -5.25 -20.48
N SER A 3 32.54 -5.18 -21.33
CA SER A 3 32.38 -4.68 -22.69
C SER A 3 31.60 -5.67 -23.57
N PRO A 4 30.80 -5.20 -24.55
CA PRO A 4 30.05 -6.08 -25.44
C PRO A 4 30.92 -7.12 -26.17
N PRO A 5 32.11 -6.77 -26.70
CA PRO A 5 32.98 -7.75 -27.35
C PRO A 5 33.44 -8.87 -26.41
N MET A 6 33.74 -8.54 -25.14
CA MET A 6 34.14 -9.54 -24.15
C MET A 6 32.98 -10.46 -23.79
N ALA A 7 31.78 -9.91 -23.61
CA ALA A 7 30.57 -10.68 -23.33
C ALA A 7 30.27 -11.69 -24.46
N GLU A 8 30.44 -11.28 -25.72
CA GLU A 8 30.26 -12.15 -26.88
C GLU A 8 31.27 -13.30 -26.90
N VAL A 9 32.55 -13.00 -26.66
CA VAL A 9 33.60 -14.03 -26.60
C VAL A 9 33.28 -15.06 -25.50
N LEU A 10 32.97 -14.61 -24.29
CA LEU A 10 32.66 -15.51 -23.17
C LEU A 10 31.44 -16.38 -23.47
N SER A 11 30.38 -15.79 -24.03
CA SER A 11 29.17 -16.51 -24.41
C SER A 11 29.44 -17.60 -25.45
N ARG A 12 30.22 -17.30 -26.50
CA ARG A 12 30.58 -18.28 -27.54
C ARG A 12 31.36 -19.48 -27.00
N HIS A 13 32.08 -19.31 -25.91
CA HIS A 13 32.80 -20.39 -25.23
C HIS A 13 32.01 -21.07 -24.12
N GLY A 14 30.73 -20.74 -23.94
CA GLY A 14 29.87 -21.33 -22.92
C GLY A 14 30.16 -20.85 -21.50
N TYR A 15 30.89 -19.74 -21.34
CA TYR A 15 31.13 -19.14 -20.04
C TYR A 15 29.96 -18.25 -19.63
N ARG A 16 29.60 -18.33 -18.35
CA ARG A 16 28.67 -17.41 -17.70
C ARG A 16 29.45 -16.46 -16.81
N SER A 17 29.48 -15.18 -17.16
CA SER A 17 30.06 -14.15 -16.29
C SER A 17 29.12 -13.83 -15.14
N VAL A 18 29.66 -13.64 -13.95
CA VAL A 18 28.93 -13.27 -12.74
C VAL A 18 29.62 -12.08 -12.10
N LEU A 19 28.83 -11.09 -11.68
CA LEU A 19 29.29 -9.97 -10.86
C LEU A 19 28.68 -10.10 -9.47
N GLY A 20 29.39 -9.61 -8.46
CA GLY A 20 28.84 -9.44 -7.14
C GLY A 20 28.18 -8.07 -6.96
N ASP A 21 27.22 -8.02 -6.06
CA ASP A 21 26.49 -6.82 -5.64
C ASP A 21 26.91 -6.35 -4.23
N ILE A 22 27.51 -7.24 -3.43
CA ILE A 22 27.98 -6.92 -2.07
C ILE A 22 29.50 -6.97 -2.04
N TYR A 23 30.11 -5.82 -1.75
CA TYR A 23 31.55 -5.66 -1.68
C TYR A 23 31.91 -4.49 -0.76
N SER A 24 32.91 -4.68 0.10
CA SER A 24 33.25 -3.74 1.18
C SER A 24 34.72 -3.29 1.18
N ASP A 25 35.48 -3.57 0.11
CA ASP A 25 36.92 -3.29 0.04
C ASP A 25 37.74 -3.96 1.17
N ASP A 26 37.48 -5.25 1.39
CA ASP A 26 38.14 -6.10 2.39
C ASP A 26 39.66 -6.25 2.20
N TRP A 27 40.17 -5.98 1.00
CA TRP A 27 41.61 -5.97 0.73
C TRP A 27 42.31 -4.68 1.20
N ALA A 28 41.57 -3.57 1.36
CA ALA A 28 42.12 -2.24 1.62
C ALA A 28 41.84 -1.75 3.05
N ILE A 29 40.67 -2.07 3.60
CA ILE A 29 40.24 -1.59 4.92
C ILE A 29 40.52 -2.71 5.95
N PRO A 30 41.44 -2.53 6.92
CA PRO A 30 41.77 -3.55 7.92
C PRO A 30 40.82 -3.51 9.13
N ASP A 31 39.53 -3.72 8.89
CA ASP A 31 38.49 -3.76 9.93
C ASP A 31 37.47 -4.87 9.66
N ALA A 32 37.72 -6.05 10.22
CA ALA A 32 36.86 -7.22 10.04
C ALA A 32 35.43 -7.00 10.56
N ALA A 33 35.24 -6.20 11.61
CA ALA A 33 33.93 -5.95 12.18
C ALA A 33 33.09 -5.04 11.26
N PHE A 34 33.72 -4.01 10.69
CA PHE A 34 33.10 -3.18 9.66
C PHE A 34 32.58 -4.02 8.49
N HIS A 35 33.44 -4.87 7.91
CA HIS A 35 33.06 -5.72 6.78
C HIS A 35 31.93 -6.68 7.15
N ALA A 36 32.05 -7.37 8.29
CA ALA A 36 31.00 -8.29 8.75
C ALA A 36 29.66 -7.56 8.91
N ASN A 37 29.66 -6.32 9.41
CA ASN A 37 28.47 -5.50 9.54
C ASN A 37 27.89 -5.08 8.18
N VAL A 38 28.73 -4.72 7.19
CA VAL A 38 28.26 -4.44 5.82
C VAL A 38 27.58 -5.67 5.23
N LEU A 39 28.24 -6.82 5.29
CA LEU A 39 27.70 -8.09 4.79
C LEU A 39 26.37 -8.43 5.48
N ALA A 40 26.31 -8.32 6.81
CA ALA A 40 25.14 -8.68 7.60
C ALA A 40 23.93 -7.76 7.38
N ASN A 41 24.11 -6.51 6.95
CA ASN A 41 23.00 -5.56 6.80
C ASN A 41 22.57 -5.34 5.35
N VAL A 42 23.49 -5.44 4.39
CA VAL A 42 23.19 -5.10 2.99
C VAL A 42 22.77 -6.33 2.18
N THR A 43 23.12 -7.55 2.63
CA THR A 43 22.74 -8.79 1.93
C THR A 43 21.23 -8.98 1.83
N SER A 44 20.80 -9.35 0.63
CA SER A 44 19.42 -9.67 0.24
C SER A 44 19.34 -11.01 -0.50
N ASP A 45 18.12 -11.48 -0.79
CA ASP A 45 17.93 -12.76 -1.48
C ASP A 45 18.57 -12.74 -2.88
N GLY A 46 19.43 -13.72 -3.13
CA GLY A 46 20.15 -13.86 -4.40
C GLY A 46 21.42 -13.01 -4.52
N SER A 47 21.81 -12.26 -3.48
CA SER A 47 23.07 -11.51 -3.45
C SER A 47 24.30 -12.43 -3.62
N VAL A 48 25.29 -11.94 -4.35
CA VAL A 48 26.61 -12.54 -4.56
C VAL A 48 27.65 -11.65 -3.86
N ILE A 49 28.18 -12.16 -2.76
CA ILE A 49 29.15 -11.47 -1.90
C ILE A 49 30.58 -11.69 -2.44
N ILE A 50 31.35 -10.62 -2.56
CA ILE A 50 32.75 -10.64 -2.96
C ILE A 50 33.65 -10.50 -1.72
N LEU A 51 34.53 -11.47 -1.52
CA LEU A 51 35.60 -11.44 -0.51
C LEU A 51 36.89 -11.99 -1.12
N HIS A 52 38.02 -11.43 -0.71
CA HIS A 52 39.33 -11.90 -1.12
C HIS A 52 39.78 -13.09 -0.26
N ALA A 53 40.34 -14.11 -0.92
CA ALA A 53 40.83 -15.30 -0.23
C ALA A 53 42.04 -14.96 0.68
N PRO A 54 42.17 -15.61 1.85
CA PRO A 54 43.24 -15.39 2.81
C PRO A 54 44.55 -16.06 2.34
N ILE A 55 45.09 -15.64 1.20
CA ILE A 55 46.33 -16.19 0.61
C ILE A 55 47.57 -15.44 1.11
N LYS A 56 47.40 -14.18 1.52
CA LYS A 56 48.47 -13.31 2.04
C LYS A 56 48.09 -12.79 3.43
N PRO A 57 49.05 -12.46 4.29
CA PRO A 57 48.78 -11.94 5.64
C PRO A 57 47.81 -10.75 5.66
N ALA A 58 47.92 -9.85 4.66
CA ALA A 58 47.02 -8.70 4.52
C ALA A 58 45.54 -9.07 4.32
N TYR A 59 45.23 -10.31 3.93
CA TYR A 59 43.87 -10.79 3.65
C TYR A 59 43.39 -11.83 4.68
N PHE A 60 44.13 -12.05 5.77
CA PHE A 60 43.72 -13.01 6.80
C PHE A 60 42.49 -12.54 7.59
N GLN A 61 42.20 -11.23 7.59
CA GLN A 61 40.97 -10.69 8.19
C GLN A 61 39.70 -11.31 7.61
N THR A 62 39.72 -11.81 6.36
CA THR A 62 38.60 -12.54 5.76
C THR A 62 38.11 -13.68 6.63
N LEU A 63 39.00 -14.37 7.35
CA LEU A 63 38.61 -15.44 8.27
C LEU A 63 37.74 -14.91 9.42
N ASP A 64 38.08 -13.75 9.97
CA ASP A 64 37.34 -13.13 11.07
C ASP A 64 36.01 -12.50 10.60
N ILE A 65 36.01 -11.95 9.38
CA ILE A 65 34.79 -11.49 8.69
C ILE A 65 33.82 -12.67 8.57
N LEU A 66 34.27 -13.81 8.05
CA LEU A 66 33.43 -14.99 7.82
C LEU A 66 32.93 -15.61 9.13
N ARG A 67 33.77 -15.66 10.18
CA ARG A 67 33.37 -16.14 11.52
C ARG A 67 32.19 -15.34 12.09
N THR A 68 32.12 -14.05 11.78
CA THR A 68 31.07 -13.15 12.30
C THR A 68 29.85 -13.07 11.36
N ALA A 69 30.07 -12.92 10.06
CA ALA A 69 29.00 -12.68 9.09
C ALA A 69 28.17 -13.94 8.79
N ILE A 70 28.78 -15.13 8.72
CA ILE A 70 28.05 -16.37 8.37
C ILE A 70 26.93 -16.67 9.40
N PRO A 71 27.19 -16.68 10.72
CA PRO A 71 26.12 -16.90 11.70
C PRO A 71 25.03 -15.84 11.64
N ALA A 72 25.39 -14.56 11.47
CA ALA A 72 24.43 -13.46 11.37
C ALA A 72 23.50 -13.62 10.16
N LEU A 73 24.05 -13.97 9.00
CA LEU A 73 23.27 -14.23 7.79
C LEU A 73 22.38 -15.47 7.93
N ARG A 74 22.88 -16.55 8.54
CA ARG A 74 22.04 -17.74 8.81
C ARG A 74 20.90 -17.43 9.77
N ALA A 75 21.15 -16.63 10.81
CA ALA A 75 20.11 -16.20 11.75
C ALA A 75 19.01 -15.36 11.07
N ARG A 76 19.35 -14.64 10.00
CA ARG A 76 18.38 -13.94 9.13
C ARG A 76 17.63 -14.86 8.15
N GLY A 77 17.96 -16.16 8.11
CA GLY A 77 17.30 -17.15 7.25
C GLY A 77 17.99 -17.41 5.91
N PHE A 78 19.16 -16.81 5.65
CA PHE A 78 19.88 -17.07 4.40
C PHE A 78 20.49 -18.47 4.36
N ARG A 79 20.53 -19.04 3.16
CA ARG A 79 21.32 -20.23 2.83
C ARG A 79 22.44 -19.84 1.89
N PHE A 80 23.63 -20.37 2.14
CA PHE A 80 24.76 -20.23 1.24
C PHE A 80 24.66 -21.29 0.15
N ALA A 81 24.79 -20.85 -1.10
CA ALA A 81 24.75 -21.69 -2.28
C ALA A 81 25.95 -21.40 -3.17
N THR A 82 26.33 -22.36 -4.00
CA THR A 82 27.28 -22.12 -5.09
C THR A 82 26.62 -21.28 -6.19
N LEU A 83 27.42 -20.65 -7.05
CA LEU A 83 26.88 -19.93 -8.20
C LEU A 83 26.05 -20.83 -9.12
N THR A 84 26.48 -22.08 -9.31
CA THR A 84 25.73 -23.06 -10.11
C THR A 84 24.35 -23.34 -9.52
N GLU A 85 24.25 -23.56 -8.21
CA GLU A 85 22.97 -23.78 -7.52
C GLU A 85 22.06 -22.54 -7.58
N LEU A 86 22.63 -21.36 -7.32
CA LEU A 86 21.90 -20.10 -7.36
C LEU A 86 21.24 -19.91 -8.74
N PHE A 87 21.99 -20.16 -9.81
CA PHE A 87 21.48 -19.99 -11.16
C PHE A 87 20.63 -21.17 -11.67
N ALA A 88 20.81 -22.38 -11.17
CA ALA A 88 19.91 -23.50 -11.48
C ALA A 88 18.51 -23.24 -10.92
N SER A 89 18.41 -22.66 -9.72
CA SER A 89 17.11 -22.29 -9.13
C SER A 89 16.38 -21.17 -9.88
N SER A 90 17.14 -20.32 -10.60
CA SER A 90 16.55 -19.23 -11.41
C SER A 90 15.89 -19.71 -12.71
N SER A 91 16.25 -20.89 -13.23
CA SER A 91 15.58 -21.46 -14.41
C SER A 91 14.24 -22.14 -14.09
N GLU A 92 13.98 -22.48 -12.82
CA GLU A 92 12.70 -23.01 -12.34
C GLU A 92 11.77 -21.90 -11.79
N GLN A 93 12.30 -20.68 -11.66
CA GLN A 93 11.51 -19.53 -11.26
C GLN A 93 10.71 -19.03 -12.47
N GLU A 94 9.50 -19.58 -12.59
CA GLU A 94 8.37 -18.96 -13.28
C GLU A 94 8.40 -17.43 -13.10
N PRO A 95 8.15 -16.65 -14.15
CA PRO A 95 8.35 -15.20 -14.15
C PRO A 95 7.70 -14.56 -12.93
N ALA A 96 8.52 -13.86 -12.15
CA ALA A 96 8.09 -13.11 -10.99
C ALA A 96 6.90 -12.21 -11.34
N CYS A 97 5.81 -12.40 -10.59
CA CYS A 97 4.64 -11.53 -10.47
C CYS A 97 3.64 -11.43 -11.66
N SER A 98 3.01 -12.54 -12.05
CA SER A 98 1.61 -12.49 -12.55
C SER A 98 0.62 -11.98 -11.46
N LYS A 99 1.01 -12.01 -10.19
CA LYS A 99 0.21 -11.55 -9.04
C LYS A 99 0.15 -10.01 -8.86
N CYS A 100 0.87 -9.23 -9.65
CA CYS A 100 0.88 -7.77 -9.53
C CYS A 100 -0.35 -7.12 -10.22
N VAL A 101 -0.93 -7.77 -11.24
CA VAL A 101 -2.16 -7.27 -11.90
C VAL A 101 -3.38 -7.44 -11.01
N THR A 102 -3.48 -8.57 -10.28
CA THR A 102 -4.55 -8.80 -9.29
C THR A 102 -4.49 -7.86 -8.09
N CYS A 103 -3.29 -7.36 -7.73
CA CYS A 103 -3.15 -6.42 -6.61
C CYS A 103 -3.65 -5.01 -6.97
N GLY A 104 -3.41 -4.55 -8.20
CA GLY A 104 -3.95 -3.28 -8.70
C GLY A 104 -5.47 -3.29 -8.89
N VAL A 105 -6.02 -4.38 -9.44
CA VAL A 105 -7.47 -4.53 -9.64
C VAL A 105 -8.21 -4.69 -8.31
N GLY A 106 -7.63 -5.40 -7.33
CA GLY A 106 -8.23 -5.56 -6.00
C GLY A 106 -8.43 -4.23 -5.26
N LEU A 107 -7.48 -3.29 -5.40
CA LEU A 107 -7.57 -1.95 -4.80
C LEU A 107 -8.65 -1.10 -5.46
N LEU A 108 -8.84 -1.23 -6.78
CA LEU A 108 -9.91 -0.53 -7.49
C LEU A 108 -11.29 -1.12 -7.17
N VAL A 109 -11.43 -2.45 -7.16
CA VAL A 109 -12.72 -3.13 -6.94
C VAL A 109 -13.20 -2.99 -5.49
N ALA A 110 -12.30 -2.97 -4.49
CA ALA A 110 -12.69 -2.80 -3.09
C ALA A 110 -12.73 -1.32 -2.66
N GLY A 111 -11.81 -0.48 -3.16
CA GLY A 111 -11.65 0.92 -2.72
C GLY A 111 -12.71 1.87 -3.28
N LEU A 112 -13.08 1.74 -4.56
CA LEU A 112 -14.10 2.59 -5.19
C LEU A 112 -15.49 2.49 -4.53
N PRO A 113 -16.07 1.31 -4.28
CA PRO A 113 -17.39 1.23 -3.66
C PRO A 113 -17.42 1.78 -2.23
N LEU A 114 -16.34 1.62 -1.45
CA LEU A 114 -16.22 2.22 -0.12
C LEU A 114 -16.17 3.75 -0.18
N LEU A 115 -15.41 4.30 -1.14
CA LEU A 115 -15.31 5.74 -1.35
C LEU A 115 -16.65 6.35 -1.81
N VAL A 116 -17.35 5.68 -2.73
CA VAL A 116 -18.68 6.10 -3.20
C VAL A 116 -19.70 6.07 -2.05
N LEU A 117 -19.73 5.02 -1.24
CA LEU A 117 -20.61 4.92 -0.06
C LEU A 117 -20.34 6.04 0.95
N ALA A 118 -19.07 6.36 1.21
CA ALA A 118 -18.70 7.45 2.11
C ALA A 118 -19.18 8.82 1.61
N VAL A 119 -19.03 9.10 0.31
CA VAL A 119 -19.51 10.34 -0.32
C VAL A 119 -21.04 10.43 -0.26
N VAL A 120 -21.76 9.35 -0.60
CA VAL A 120 -23.23 9.31 -0.53
C VAL A 120 -23.71 9.54 0.90
N PHE A 121 -23.07 8.92 1.89
CA PHE A 121 -23.43 9.08 3.29
C PHE A 121 -23.17 10.52 3.81
N ALA A 122 -22.06 11.13 3.38
CA ALA A 122 -21.75 12.53 3.69
C ALA A 122 -22.79 13.50 3.09
N LEU A 123 -23.14 13.31 1.81
CA LEU A 123 -24.18 14.10 1.13
C LEU A 123 -25.56 13.91 1.78
N TYR A 124 -25.89 12.67 2.18
CA TYR A 124 -27.13 12.38 2.89
C TYR A 124 -27.21 13.10 4.24
N LYS A 125 -26.12 13.08 5.03
CA LYS A 125 -26.06 13.81 6.31
C LYS A 125 -26.16 15.32 6.10
N ALA A 126 -25.45 15.87 5.11
CA ALA A 126 -25.53 17.29 4.78
C ALA A 126 -26.96 17.69 4.38
N CYS A 127 -27.62 16.90 3.53
CA CYS A 127 -28.99 17.13 3.11
C CYS A 127 -29.98 17.05 4.28
N ARG A 128 -29.85 16.05 5.18
CA ARG A 128 -30.70 15.97 6.38
C ARG A 128 -30.46 17.11 7.36
N CYS A 129 -29.23 17.56 7.54
CA CYS A 129 -28.93 18.74 8.35
C CYS A 129 -29.58 19.99 7.75
N PHE A 130 -29.49 20.18 6.43
CA PHE A 130 -30.12 21.30 5.74
C PHE A 130 -31.65 21.27 5.85
N GLN A 131 -32.27 20.09 5.66
CA GLN A 131 -33.71 19.93 5.86
C GLN A 131 -34.16 20.25 7.30
N ARG A 132 -33.37 19.87 8.31
CA ARG A 132 -33.64 20.24 9.71
C ARG A 132 -33.51 21.74 9.96
N LEU A 133 -32.50 22.39 9.39
CA LEU A 133 -32.33 23.84 9.48
C LEU A 133 -33.47 24.59 8.79
N LEU A 134 -33.91 24.13 7.61
CA LEU A 134 -35.08 24.68 6.94
C LEU A 134 -36.37 24.48 7.75
N ALA A 135 -36.53 23.33 8.42
CA ALA A 135 -37.68 23.08 9.29
C ALA A 135 -37.68 23.99 10.54
N ILE A 136 -36.51 24.25 11.13
CA ILE A 136 -36.35 25.20 12.24
C ILE A 136 -36.62 26.63 11.76
N GLY A 137 -36.08 27.01 10.59
CA GLY A 137 -36.32 28.32 9.96
C GLY A 137 -37.80 28.57 9.70
N ARG A 138 -38.54 27.58 9.17
CA ARG A 138 -40.00 27.69 8.98
C ARG A 138 -40.76 27.88 10.29
N ARG A 139 -40.37 27.18 11.37
CA ARG A 139 -41.01 27.35 12.69
C ARG A 139 -40.73 28.74 13.26
N ARG A 140 -39.51 29.26 13.09
CA ARG A 140 -39.12 30.59 13.57
C ARG A 140 -39.76 31.73 12.78
N LEU A 141 -39.94 31.59 11.47
CA LEU A 141 -40.73 32.56 10.68
C LEU A 141 -42.21 32.54 11.09
N SER A 142 -42.78 31.38 11.42
CA SER A 142 -44.18 31.30 11.87
C SER A 142 -44.44 31.90 13.26
N SER A 143 -43.39 32.11 14.08
CA SER A 143 -43.51 32.73 15.40
C SER A 143 -43.29 34.25 15.39
N ILE A 144 -42.70 34.81 14.33
CA ILE A 144 -42.39 36.26 14.24
C ILE A 144 -43.56 37.06 13.63
N HIS A 145 -44.44 36.40 12.86
CA HIS A 145 -45.57 37.05 12.17
C HIS A 145 -46.87 36.23 12.30
N PRO A 146 -47.54 36.22 13.47
CA PRO A 146 -48.82 35.52 13.65
C PRO A 146 -49.94 36.08 12.77
N GLU A 147 -49.85 37.33 12.31
CA GLU A 147 -50.84 38.01 11.47
C GLU A 147 -50.89 37.55 9.99
N TRP A 148 -49.91 36.78 9.51
CA TRP A 148 -49.90 36.26 8.12
C TRP A 148 -50.56 34.88 7.97
N ARG A 149 -51.38 34.43 8.93
CA ARG A 149 -52.26 33.27 8.72
C ARG A 149 -53.26 33.62 7.62
N CYS A 150 -53.10 32.98 6.47
CA CYS A 150 -54.00 33.13 5.33
C CYS A 150 -55.47 32.97 5.78
N PRO A 151 -56.33 34.01 5.67
CA PRO A 151 -57.73 33.96 6.14
C PRO A 151 -58.58 32.89 5.46
N ARG A 152 -58.12 32.37 4.32
CA ARG A 152 -58.88 31.47 3.45
C ARG A 152 -59.15 30.10 4.07
N LYS A 153 -58.31 29.61 4.99
CA LYS A 153 -58.54 28.31 5.66
C LYS A 153 -59.51 28.41 6.85
N ALA A 154 -59.53 29.52 7.56
CA ALA A 154 -60.49 29.73 8.66
C ALA A 154 -61.93 29.88 8.13
N ALA A 155 -62.09 30.55 6.97
CA ALA A 155 -63.40 30.71 6.34
C ALA A 155 -63.98 29.40 5.76
N TRP A 156 -63.14 28.43 5.38
CA TRP A 156 -63.62 27.17 4.81
C TRP A 156 -64.15 26.21 5.89
N ASN A 157 -63.46 26.10 7.03
CA ASN A 157 -63.90 25.25 8.13
C ASN A 157 -65.21 25.75 8.76
N ALA A 158 -65.36 27.07 8.94
CA ALA A 158 -66.59 27.65 9.48
C ALA A 158 -67.82 27.44 8.58
N LYS A 159 -67.63 27.22 7.27
CA LYS A 159 -68.72 26.89 6.34
C LYS A 159 -69.10 25.41 6.43
N SER A 160 -68.10 24.53 6.50
CA SER A 160 -68.30 23.08 6.65
C SER A 160 -69.03 22.73 7.95
N ASP A 161 -68.70 23.39 9.06
CA ASP A 161 -69.31 23.11 10.36
C ASP A 161 -70.78 23.57 10.42
N LYS A 162 -71.12 24.65 9.69
CA LYS A 162 -72.52 25.11 9.56
C LYS A 162 -73.36 24.18 8.70
N GLU A 163 -72.81 23.69 7.58
CA GLU A 163 -73.51 22.74 6.71
C GLU A 163 -73.75 21.40 7.43
N ALA A 164 -72.79 20.94 8.25
CA ALA A 164 -72.95 19.75 9.09
C ALA A 164 -73.99 19.92 10.21
N ALA A 165 -74.07 21.10 10.85
CA ALA A 165 -75.05 21.36 11.89
C ALA A 165 -76.49 21.37 11.35
N THR A 166 -76.72 21.97 10.17
CA THR A 166 -78.06 22.01 9.54
C THR A 166 -78.57 20.66 9.05
N ALA A 167 -77.68 19.72 8.75
CA ALA A 167 -78.05 18.37 8.34
C ALA A 167 -78.49 17.47 9.52
N ALA A 168 -78.06 17.79 10.75
CA ALA A 168 -78.42 17.03 11.95
C ALA A 168 -79.80 17.40 12.53
N GLU A 169 -80.36 18.54 12.15
CA GLU A 169 -81.64 19.05 12.69
C GLU A 169 -82.86 18.73 11.78
N SER A 170 -82.62 18.01 10.68
CA SER A 170 -83.65 17.62 9.68
C SER A 170 -83.82 16.10 9.52
N ALA A 171 -83.28 15.31 10.45
CA ALA A 171 -83.46 13.86 10.58
C ALA A 171 -84.09 13.53 11.94
#